data_AF-L1QJJ6-F1
#
_entry.id   AF-L1QJJ6-F1
#
_cell.length_a   1.000
_cell.length_b   1.000
_cell.length_c   1.000
_cell.angle_alpha   90.00
_cell.angle_beta   90.00
_cell.angle_gamma   90.00
#
_symmetry.space_group_name_H-M   'P 1'
#
loop_
_entity.id
_entity.type
_entity.pdbx_description
1 polymer ?
#
loop_
_entity_poly.entity_id
_entity_poly.type
_entity_poly.pdbx_seq_one_letter_code
_entity_poly.pdbx_strand_id
1 'polypeptide(L)'
;MTLFLLITSNGIINYLNKHNKYDINIDGGFIMKKLVVAMITVLMFFYYTMPVNAKTIDDTEKIILIDAGHGGIDGGAKSKNGTIEKDINLQIALKLKDCLEEKGYKVYMTRDSDEGLYEKGTTIKVKEKRRFKK
;
A
#
# COMPACT_ATOMS: atom_id res chain seq x y z
N MET A 1 5.10 7.69 -49.15
CA MET A 1 4.96 8.12 -47.74
C MET A 1 4.30 9.50 -47.63
N THR A 2 4.74 10.51 -48.39
CA THR A 2 4.14 11.86 -48.42
C THR A 2 2.71 11.93 -48.96
N LEU A 3 2.34 11.10 -49.94
CA LEU A 3 0.96 11.07 -50.48
C LEU A 3 -0.07 10.48 -49.50
N PHE A 4 0.36 9.56 -48.63
CA PHE A 4 -0.49 8.92 -47.62
C PHE A 4 -0.80 9.86 -46.43
N LEU A 5 0.17 10.72 -46.06
CA LEU A 5 0.00 11.79 -45.07
C LEU A 5 -0.94 12.91 -45.55
N LEU A 6 -0.96 13.21 -46.86
CA LEU A 6 -1.81 14.27 -47.41
C LEU A 6 -3.30 13.86 -47.42
N ILE A 7 -3.59 12.62 -47.79
CA ILE A 7 -4.97 12.07 -47.84
C ILE A 7 -5.57 12.00 -46.42
N THR A 8 -4.79 11.56 -45.44
CA THR A 8 -5.22 11.49 -44.04
C THR A 8 -5.50 12.87 -43.43
N SER A 9 -4.69 13.89 -43.75
CA SER A 9 -4.92 15.25 -43.27
C SER A 9 -6.20 15.91 -43.81
N ASN A 10 -6.54 15.71 -45.09
CA ASN A 10 -7.79 16.26 -45.67
C ASN A 10 -9.04 15.54 -45.15
N GLY A 11 -8.95 14.23 -44.88
CA GLY A 11 -10.04 13.45 -44.31
C GLY A 11 -10.42 13.89 -42.89
N ILE A 12 -9.41 14.18 -42.06
CA ILE A 12 -9.62 14.66 -40.68
C ILE A 12 -10.27 16.05 -40.67
N ILE A 13 -9.81 16.97 -41.52
CA ILE A 13 -10.37 18.33 -41.62
C ILE A 13 -11.86 18.30 -42.03
N ASN A 14 -12.21 17.47 -43.02
CA ASN A 14 -13.60 17.35 -43.47
C ASN A 14 -14.51 16.68 -42.42
N TYR A 15 -13.98 15.73 -41.65
CA TYR A 15 -14.73 15.08 -40.57
C TYR A 15 -15.02 16.06 -39.42
N LEU A 16 -14.02 16.87 -39.03
CA LEU A 16 -14.17 17.89 -37.99
C LEU A 16 -15.18 18.98 -38.40
N ASN A 17 -15.15 19.44 -39.65
CA ASN A 17 -16.11 20.42 -40.17
C ASN A 17 -17.56 19.90 -40.25
N LYS A 18 -17.75 18.58 -40.43
CA LYS A 18 -19.09 17.98 -40.58
C LYS A 18 -19.83 17.79 -39.25
N HIS A 19 -19.12 17.75 -38.11
CA HIS A 19 -19.69 17.23 -36.86
C HIS A 19 -19.61 18.13 -35.62
N ASN A 20 -19.07 19.35 -35.63
CA ASN A 20 -19.24 20.19 -34.43
C ASN A 20 -19.20 21.72 -34.59
N LYS A 21 -20.05 22.31 -33.75
CA LYS A 21 -20.37 23.71 -33.44
C LYS A 21 -19.19 24.45 -32.80
N TYR A 22 -18.06 24.51 -33.50
CA TYR A 22 -16.92 25.35 -33.10
C TYR A 22 -16.37 26.00 -34.37
N ASP A 23 -16.73 27.26 -34.60
CA ASP A 23 -16.08 28.11 -35.60
C ASP A 23 -14.67 28.43 -35.09
N ILE A 24 -13.75 27.47 -35.24
CA ILE A 24 -12.33 27.71 -34.98
C ILE A 24 -11.83 28.55 -36.16
N ASN A 25 -12.05 29.87 -36.07
CA ASN A 25 -11.69 30.81 -37.12
C ASN A 25 -10.17 31.05 -37.09
N ILE A 26 -9.42 30.12 -37.68
CA ILE A 26 -7.99 30.28 -37.92
C ILE A 26 -7.85 31.13 -39.19
N ASP A 27 -8.03 32.44 -39.03
CA ASP A 27 -7.85 33.49 -40.06
C ASP A 27 -6.36 33.70 -40.42
N GLY A 28 -5.58 32.63 -40.39
CA GLY A 28 -4.21 32.58 -40.87
C GLY A 28 -4.13 31.79 -42.15
N GLY A 29 -3.34 32.29 -43.11
CA GLY A 29 -3.07 31.59 -44.37
C GLY A 29 -2.61 30.14 -44.17
N PHE A 30 -2.63 29.35 -45.23
CA PHE A 30 -2.42 27.89 -45.25
C PHE A 30 -1.30 27.34 -44.34
N ILE A 31 -0.23 28.12 -44.13
CA ILE A 31 0.90 27.80 -43.25
C ILE A 31 0.47 27.75 -41.77
N MET A 32 -0.37 28.68 -41.31
CA MET A 32 -0.79 28.78 -39.91
C MET A 32 -1.66 27.59 -39.49
N LYS A 33 -2.54 27.12 -40.39
CA LYS A 33 -3.38 25.93 -40.13
C LYS A 33 -2.54 24.66 -39.97
N LYS A 34 -1.49 24.49 -40.77
CA LYS A 34 -0.55 23.36 -40.64
C LYS A 34 0.24 23.40 -39.34
N LEU A 35 0.65 24.60 -38.91
CA LEU A 35 1.34 24.79 -37.64
C LEU A 35 0.46 24.43 -36.44
N VAL A 36 -0.81 24.83 -36.46
CA VAL A 36 -1.77 24.50 -35.40
C VAL A 36 -2.01 22.98 -35.34
N VAL A 37 -2.21 22.33 -36.49
CA VAL A 37 -2.38 20.86 -36.53
C VAL A 37 -1.11 20.15 -36.04
N ALA A 38 0.08 20.58 -36.46
CA ALA A 38 1.34 20.02 -35.98
C ALA A 38 1.47 20.15 -34.46
N MET A 39 1.14 21.32 -33.90
CA MET A 39 1.19 21.56 -32.46
C MET A 39 0.24 20.64 -31.69
N ILE A 40 -1.00 20.45 -32.18
CA ILE A 40 -1.97 19.54 -31.56
C ILE A 40 -1.47 18.09 -31.61
N THR A 41 -0.90 17.65 -32.74
CA THR A 41 -0.37 16.28 -32.86
C THR A 41 0.81 16.02 -31.92
N VAL A 42 1.67 17.02 -31.72
CA VAL A 42 2.80 16.94 -30.78
C VAL A 42 2.29 16.89 -29.35
N LEU A 43 1.33 17.74 -28.98
CA LEU A 43 0.72 17.74 -27.66
C LEU A 43 -0.01 16.43 -27.33
N MET A 44 -0.74 15.88 -28.30
CA MET A 44 -1.36 14.55 -28.16
C MET A 44 -0.31 13.46 -27.99
N PHE A 45 0.76 13.46 -28.80
CA PHE A 45 1.85 12.50 -28.66
C PHE A 45 2.48 12.56 -27.27
N PHE A 46 2.78 13.77 -26.77
CA PHE A 46 3.27 13.94 -25.40
C PHE A 46 2.30 13.37 -24.38
N TYR A 47 1.01 13.71 -24.46
CA TYR A 47 -0.02 13.15 -23.58
C TYR A 47 -0.05 11.61 -23.58
N TYR A 48 0.04 10.98 -24.76
CA TYR A 48 0.08 9.51 -24.87
C TYR A 48 1.37 8.89 -24.32
N THR A 49 2.48 9.62 -24.39
CA THR A 49 3.78 9.15 -23.88
C THR A 49 4.04 9.48 -22.42
N MET A 50 3.20 10.30 -21.77
CA MET A 50 3.37 10.61 -20.35
C MET A 50 3.14 9.35 -19.52
N PRO A 51 4.15 8.84 -18.79
CA PRO A 51 3.92 7.75 -17.86
C PRO A 51 3.08 8.29 -16.70
N VAL A 52 1.85 7.80 -16.58
CA VAL A 52 1.04 8.04 -15.38
C VAL A 52 1.70 7.23 -14.26
N ASN A 53 2.51 7.90 -13.45
CA ASN A 53 3.01 7.34 -12.21
C ASN A 53 1.84 7.28 -11.22
N ALA A 54 1.04 6.23 -11.32
CA ALA A 54 0.14 5.87 -10.24
C ALA A 54 1.02 5.48 -9.06
N LYS A 55 1.15 6.37 -8.08
CA LYS A 55 1.63 5.98 -6.76
C LYS A 55 0.65 4.92 -6.28
N THR A 56 1.06 3.65 -6.31
CA THR A 56 0.34 2.61 -5.61
C THR A 56 0.37 3.03 -4.16
N ILE A 57 -0.73 3.61 -3.68
CA ILE A 57 -0.99 3.65 -2.26
C ILE A 57 -1.16 2.18 -1.95
N ASP A 58 -0.08 1.55 -1.47
CA ASP A 58 -0.15 0.19 -0.96
C ASP A 58 -1.15 0.24 0.18
N ASP A 59 -2.40 -0.13 -0.12
CA ASP A 59 -3.59 0.36 0.59
C ASP A 59 -3.78 -0.33 1.94
N THR A 60 -2.73 -0.95 2.47
CA THR A 60 -2.61 -1.32 3.88
C THR A 60 -1.12 -1.47 4.20
N GLU A 61 -0.51 -0.51 4.90
CA GLU A 61 0.67 -0.80 5.71
C GLU A 61 0.21 -1.83 6.76
N LYS A 62 0.22 -3.13 6.41
CA LYS A 62 -0.36 -4.18 7.24
C LYS A 62 0.42 -4.26 8.54
N ILE A 63 -0.22 -3.83 9.62
CA ILE A 63 0.34 -3.91 10.95
C ILE A 63 0.08 -5.31 11.50
N ILE A 64 1.13 -5.98 11.96
CA ILE A 64 1.05 -7.29 12.61
C ILE A 64 1.26 -7.09 14.11
N LEU A 65 0.32 -7.56 14.93
CA LEU A 65 0.46 -7.61 16.38
C LEU A 65 0.75 -9.04 16.81
N ILE A 66 1.87 -9.25 17.50
CA ILE A 66 2.27 -10.55 18.05
C ILE A 66 1.97 -10.56 19.55
N ASP A 67 1.21 -11.56 20.01
CA ASP A 67 0.98 -11.78 21.43
C ASP A 67 1.94 -12.84 21.97
N ALA A 68 2.92 -12.42 22.78
CA ALA A 68 3.78 -13.35 23.49
C ALA A 68 3.06 -13.83 24.76
N GLY A 69 2.33 -14.94 24.66
CA GLY A 69 1.52 -15.46 25.77
C GLY A 69 2.29 -15.65 27.08
N HIS A 70 1.57 -15.55 28.20
CA HIS A 70 2.11 -15.56 29.57
C HIS A 70 3.06 -14.38 29.86
N GLY A 71 3.79 -14.39 30.98
CA GLY A 71 4.76 -13.34 31.32
C GLY A 71 4.84 -13.00 32.81
N GLY A 72 6.06 -12.69 33.26
CA GLY A 72 6.46 -12.46 34.65
C GLY A 72 5.96 -13.56 35.60
N ILE A 73 5.02 -13.23 36.49
CA ILE A 73 4.46 -14.15 37.50
C ILE A 73 3.67 -15.31 36.87
N ASP A 74 3.02 -15.10 35.72
CA ASP A 74 2.30 -16.15 35.00
C ASP A 74 3.29 -16.91 34.12
N GLY A 75 3.74 -18.08 34.57
CA GLY A 75 4.69 -18.93 33.84
C GLY A 75 4.07 -19.74 32.69
N GLY A 76 2.75 -19.97 32.73
CA GLY A 76 2.14 -20.99 31.90
C GLY A 76 2.59 -22.40 32.26
N ALA A 77 2.57 -23.30 31.28
CA ALA A 77 2.98 -24.69 31.47
C ALA A 77 4.48 -24.81 31.79
N LYS A 78 4.81 -25.81 32.62
CA LYS A 78 6.19 -26.15 32.96
C LYS A 78 6.48 -27.59 32.55
N SER A 79 7.53 -27.79 31.75
CA SER A 79 8.02 -29.12 31.39
C SER A 79 8.66 -29.82 32.59
N LYS A 80 8.73 -31.15 32.55
CA LYS A 80 9.45 -31.98 33.54
C LYS A 80 10.91 -31.55 33.70
N ASN A 81 11.50 -31.01 32.64
CA ASN A 81 12.89 -30.56 32.60
C ASN A 81 13.08 -29.11 33.06
N GLY A 82 12.01 -28.45 33.52
CA GLY A 82 12.08 -27.10 34.09
C GLY A 82 11.80 -25.95 33.11
N THR A 83 11.73 -26.21 31.80
CA THR A 83 11.39 -25.19 30.79
C THR A 83 10.00 -24.62 31.03
N ILE A 84 9.88 -23.29 30.96
CA ILE A 84 8.65 -22.55 31.24
C ILE A 84 8.09 -21.99 29.92
N GLU A 85 6.79 -22.15 29.70
CA GLU A 85 6.09 -21.76 28.47
C GLU A 85 6.31 -20.28 28.11
N LYS A 86 6.24 -19.37 29.09
CA LYS A 86 6.43 -17.93 28.85
C LYS A 86 7.77 -17.59 28.18
N ASP A 87 8.82 -18.35 28.49
CA ASP A 87 10.18 -18.12 27.99
C ASP A 87 10.28 -18.56 26.53
N ILE A 88 9.68 -19.72 26.21
CA ILE A 88 9.59 -20.24 24.85
C ILE A 88 8.78 -19.27 23.98
N ASN A 89 7.61 -18.84 24.48
CA ASN A 89 6.74 -17.93 23.75
C ASN A 89 7.44 -16.60 23.43
N LEU A 90 8.15 -16.01 24.40
CA LEU A 90 8.90 -14.76 24.18
C LEU A 90 10.01 -14.96 23.13
N GLN A 91 10.78 -16.04 23.24
CA GLN A 91 11.87 -16.31 22.29
C GLN A 91 11.35 -16.52 20.85
N ILE A 92 10.23 -17.22 20.68
CA ILE A 92 9.61 -17.42 19.37
C ILE A 92 9.06 -16.10 18.84
N ALA A 93 8.38 -15.32 19.68
CA ALA A 93 7.75 -14.07 19.29
C ALA A 93 8.79 -13.02 18.83
N LEU A 94 9.93 -12.91 19.51
CA LEU A 94 11.04 -12.03 19.11
C LEU A 94 11.62 -12.43 17.74
N LYS A 95 11.92 -13.73 17.55
CA LYS A 95 12.41 -14.22 16.25
C LYS A 95 11.40 -13.99 15.12
N LEU A 96 10.12 -14.16 15.40
CA LEU A 96 9.06 -13.91 14.43
C LEU A 96 8.95 -12.44 14.07
N LYS A 97 9.07 -11.53 15.06
CA LYS A 97 9.12 -10.10 14.85
C LYS A 97 10.27 -9.74 13.89
N ASP A 98 11.49 -10.18 14.19
CA ASP A 98 12.66 -9.89 13.36
C ASP A 98 12.44 -10.37 11.91
N CYS A 99 11.97 -11.60 11.72
CA CYS A 99 11.66 -12.17 10.40
C CYS A 99 10.59 -11.37 9.61
N LEU A 100 9.64 -10.75 10.30
CA LEU A 100 8.55 -9.98 9.68
C LEU A 100 8.99 -8.54 9.38
N GLU A 101 9.76 -7.92 10.26
CA GLU A 101 10.35 -6.60 10.03
C GLU A 101 11.35 -6.62 8.86
N GLU A 102 12.16 -7.68 8.74
CA GLU A 102 13.04 -7.91 7.58
C GLU A 102 12.28 -8.00 6.24
N LYS A 103 11.01 -8.43 6.28
CA LYS A 103 10.12 -8.51 5.11
C LYS A 103 9.37 -7.21 4.84
N GLY A 104 9.61 -6.15 5.61
CA GLY A 104 8.98 -4.84 5.45
C GLY A 104 7.62 -4.69 6.14
N TYR A 105 7.25 -5.62 7.03
CA TYR A 105 6.04 -5.45 7.84
C TYR A 105 6.30 -4.57 9.06
N LYS A 106 5.28 -3.81 9.46
CA LYS A 106 5.27 -3.09 10.73
C LYS A 106 4.74 -4.00 11.83
N VAL A 107 5.55 -4.29 12.83
CA VAL A 107 5.25 -5.28 13.86
C VAL A 107 5.23 -4.67 15.25
N TYR A 108 4.20 -4.99 16.03
CA TYR A 108 4.12 -4.67 17.45
C TYR A 108 3.99 -5.96 18.27
N MET A 109 4.41 -5.90 19.53
CA MET A 109 4.28 -7.01 20.48
C MET A 109 3.49 -6.57 21.71
N THR A 110 2.73 -7.49 22.31
CA THR A 110 2.04 -7.23 23.60
C THR A 110 3.02 -7.10 24.77
N ARG A 111 4.20 -7.74 24.65
CA ARG A 111 5.38 -7.59 25.51
C ARG A 111 6.64 -7.98 24.71
N ASP A 112 7.76 -7.36 25.02
CA ASP A 112 9.10 -7.68 24.48
C ASP A 112 10.09 -8.12 25.59
N SER A 113 9.60 -8.22 26.82
CA SER A 113 10.34 -8.62 28.01
C SER A 113 9.51 -9.57 28.90
N ASP A 114 10.08 -10.02 30.02
CA ASP A 114 9.39 -10.90 30.98
C ASP A 114 8.42 -10.14 31.90
N GLU A 115 7.45 -9.46 31.28
CA GLU A 115 6.38 -8.74 31.95
C GLU A 115 5.05 -9.43 31.65
N GLY A 116 4.10 -9.41 32.58
CA GLY A 116 2.76 -9.94 32.34
C GLY A 116 1.69 -8.87 32.44
N LEU A 117 0.54 -9.15 31.85
CA LEU A 117 -0.60 -8.22 31.73
C LEU A 117 -1.45 -8.13 33.01
N TYR A 118 -0.84 -7.96 34.18
CA TYR A 118 -1.57 -7.83 35.46
C TYR A 118 -1.59 -6.38 35.95
N GLU A 119 -2.74 -5.96 36.49
CA GLU A 119 -2.85 -4.70 37.22
C GLU A 119 -1.97 -4.76 38.48
N LYS A 120 -1.18 -3.71 38.73
CA LYS A 120 -0.39 -3.53 39.96
C LYS A 120 -1.28 -3.80 41.17
N GLY A 121 -1.04 -4.90 41.89
CA GLY A 121 -1.74 -5.28 43.13
C GLY A 121 -2.57 -6.56 43.07
N THR A 122 -2.73 -7.21 41.91
CA THR A 122 -3.44 -8.50 41.83
C THR A 122 -2.48 -9.69 41.98
N THR A 123 -2.54 -10.37 43.13
CA THR A 123 -1.81 -11.62 43.37
C THR A 123 -2.44 -12.82 42.64
N ILE A 124 -1.64 -13.82 42.26
CA ILE A 124 -2.07 -15.04 41.52
C ILE A 124 -3.35 -15.66 42.11
N LYS A 125 -3.46 -15.70 43.44
CA LYS A 125 -4.58 -16.27 44.19
C LYS A 125 -5.93 -15.64 43.82
N VAL A 126 -5.94 -14.36 43.44
CA VAL A 126 -7.16 -13.64 43.07
C VAL A 126 -7.62 -14.03 41.65
N LYS A 127 -6.70 -14.26 40.71
CA LYS A 127 -7.01 -14.59 39.31
C LYS A 127 -7.47 -16.04 39.16
N GLU A 128 -6.84 -16.96 39.88
CA GLU A 128 -7.22 -18.37 39.90
C GLU A 128 -8.65 -18.56 40.44
N LYS A 129 -8.98 -17.90 41.57
CA LYS A 129 -10.36 -17.86 42.11
C LYS A 129 -11.39 -17.25 41.14
N ARG A 130 -10.99 -16.35 40.25
CA ARG A 130 -11.88 -15.74 39.24
C ARG A 130 -12.08 -16.66 38.02
N ARG A 131 -11.05 -17.40 37.60
CA ARG A 131 -11.15 -18.38 36.50
C ARG A 131 -12.06 -19.56 36.85
N PHE A 132 -12.05 -20.03 38.09
CA PHE A 132 -12.92 -21.13 38.55
C PHE A 132 -14.34 -20.70 38.94
N LYS A 133 -14.69 -19.42 38.78
CA LYS A 133 -16.03 -18.88 39.07
C LYS A 133 -16.86 -18.57 37.81
N LYS A 134 -16.33 -18.86 36.62
CA LYS A 134 -17.07 -18.83 35.34
C LYS A 134 -17.48 -20.25 34.98
#